data_AF-A0A4C1TLU7-F1
#
_entry.id   AF-A0A4C1TLU7-F1
#
_cell.length_a   1.000
_cell.length_b   1.000
_cell.length_c   1.000
_cell.angle_alpha   90.00
_cell.angle_beta   90.00
_cell.angle_gamma   90.00
#
_symmetry.space_group_name_H-M   'P 1'
#
loop_
_entity.id
_entity.type
_entity.pdbx_description
1 polymer ?
#
loop_
_entity_poly.entity_id
_entity_poly.type
_entity_poly.pdbx_seq_one_letter_code
_entity_poly.pdbx_strand_id
1 'polypeptide(L)'
;MKQDRRQKAGTGEKTTATEKACEKTFCRWGAECVSLGGGRAHCACPARCPATAAPVCSTGGRTHRNHCYLRKEACERRLNLRVKHEGECGLDLKLPSRLRSSAGWGRLTNIVINTITTVRDRCLNVFLEVRNFWYNLGQTWYFLV
;
A
#
# COMPACT_ATOMS: atom_id res chain seq x y z
N MET A 1 -24.39 -38.63 22.20
CA MET A 1 -23.21 -37.88 21.70
C MET A 1 -22.67 -38.53 20.43
N LYS A 2 -22.91 -37.92 19.28
CA LYS A 2 -21.92 -37.58 18.24
C LYS A 2 -22.71 -37.14 17.02
N GLN A 3 -22.62 -35.83 16.75
CA GLN A 3 -23.35 -35.12 15.71
C GLN A 3 -22.85 -35.52 14.32
N ASP A 4 -23.83 -35.78 13.46
CA ASP A 4 -23.82 -35.66 12.01
C ASP A 4 -22.87 -34.57 11.50
N ARG A 5 -21.88 -34.97 10.69
CA ARG A 5 -21.23 -34.05 9.76
C ARG A 5 -21.73 -34.34 8.35
N ARG A 6 -22.63 -33.46 7.91
CA ARG A 6 -23.17 -33.30 6.56
C ARG A 6 -22.13 -33.60 5.47
N GLN A 7 -22.51 -34.50 4.58
CA GLN A 7 -21.98 -34.62 3.24
C GLN A 7 -22.11 -33.26 2.55
N LYS A 8 -20.99 -32.68 2.11
CA LYS A 8 -21.02 -31.72 1.01
C LYS A 8 -20.84 -32.53 -0.27
N ALA A 9 -21.93 -32.61 -1.02
CA ALA A 9 -21.93 -32.98 -2.42
C ALA A 9 -20.92 -32.10 -3.17
N GLY A 10 -19.98 -32.76 -3.82
CA GLY A 10 -19.04 -32.17 -4.76
C GLY A 10 -18.70 -33.29 -5.74
N THR A 11 -19.46 -33.33 -6.83
CA THR A 11 -19.19 -34.01 -8.11
C THR A 11 -18.03 -35.01 -8.08
N GLY A 12 -18.38 -36.29 -8.06
CA GLY A 12 -17.44 -37.36 -8.38
C GLY A 12 -17.02 -37.25 -9.84
N GLU A 13 -15.76 -36.90 -10.04
CA GLU A 13 -15.05 -37.15 -11.28
C GLU A 13 -13.73 -37.83 -10.91
N LYS A 14 -13.39 -38.90 -11.63
CA LYS A 14 -12.37 -39.90 -11.28
C LYS A 14 -11.03 -39.24 -10.88
N THR A 15 -10.67 -39.28 -9.60
CA THR A 15 -9.38 -38.78 -9.10
C THR A 15 -8.26 -39.71 -9.56
N THR A 16 -7.72 -39.38 -10.73
CA THR A 16 -6.54 -39.99 -11.32
C THR A 16 -5.34 -39.83 -10.38
N ALA A 17 -4.35 -40.73 -10.48
CA ALA A 17 -3.15 -40.77 -9.61
C ALA A 17 -2.32 -39.47 -9.58
N THR A 18 -2.71 -38.45 -10.34
CA THR A 18 -2.13 -37.13 -10.44
C THR A 18 -2.62 -36.14 -9.37
N GLU A 19 -3.80 -36.29 -8.77
CA GLU A 19 -4.28 -35.38 -7.70
C GLU A 19 -3.72 -35.70 -6.31
N LYS A 20 -3.51 -36.99 -6.01
CA LYS A 20 -2.99 -37.45 -4.72
C LYS A 20 -1.57 -36.96 -4.40
N ALA A 21 -0.82 -36.55 -5.41
CA ALA A 21 0.57 -36.13 -5.24
C ALA A 21 0.68 -34.84 -4.42
N CYS A 22 -0.19 -33.86 -4.68
CA CYS A 22 -0.21 -32.60 -3.93
C CYS A 22 -0.97 -32.69 -2.61
N GLU A 23 -1.81 -33.71 -2.42
CA GLU A 23 -2.57 -33.94 -1.18
C GLU A 23 -1.64 -34.13 0.04
N LYS A 24 -0.48 -34.74 -0.16
CA LYS A 24 0.51 -35.02 0.90
C LYS A 24 1.77 -34.17 0.82
N THR A 25 1.82 -33.21 -0.10
CA THR A 25 3.01 -32.39 -0.35
C THR A 25 2.82 -30.99 0.22
N PHE A 26 3.68 -30.60 1.16
CA PHE A 26 3.67 -29.25 1.73
C PHE A 26 4.78 -28.39 1.15
N CYS A 27 4.41 -27.31 0.47
CA CYS A 27 5.34 -26.36 -0.14
C CYS A 27 5.64 -25.19 0.81
N ARG A 28 6.92 -24.75 0.83
CA ARG A 28 7.38 -23.64 1.69
C ARG A 28 7.37 -22.30 0.96
N TRP A 29 7.41 -21.23 1.73
CA TRP A 29 7.62 -19.86 1.24
C TRP A 29 6.59 -19.36 0.22
N GLY A 30 5.35 -19.87 0.26
CA GLY A 30 4.31 -19.47 -0.69
C GLY A 30 4.44 -20.10 -2.08
N ALA A 31 5.26 -21.15 -2.23
CA ALA A 31 5.26 -22.00 -3.42
C ALA A 31 3.94 -22.78 -3.54
N GLU A 32 3.54 -23.02 -4.79
CA GLU A 32 2.35 -23.79 -5.15
C GLU A 32 2.75 -25.21 -5.56
N CYS A 33 1.93 -26.18 -5.17
CA CYS A 33 2.16 -27.56 -5.55
C CYS A 33 1.64 -27.81 -6.97
N VAL A 34 2.49 -28.37 -7.82
CA VAL A 34 2.18 -28.78 -9.19
C VAL A 34 2.45 -30.28 -9.35
N SER A 35 1.49 -31.00 -9.94
CA SER A 35 1.63 -32.43 -10.24
C SER A 35 2.34 -32.65 -11.57
N LEU A 36 3.47 -33.36 -11.57
CA LEU A 36 4.31 -33.61 -12.75
C LEU A 36 3.99 -34.95 -13.46
N GLY A 37 2.86 -35.57 -13.15
CA GLY A 37 2.51 -36.91 -13.63
C GLY A 37 3.26 -38.03 -12.90
N GLY A 38 2.76 -39.27 -13.04
CA GLY A 38 3.38 -40.45 -12.41
C GLY A 38 3.38 -40.43 -10.87
N GLY A 39 2.42 -39.76 -10.24
CA GLY A 39 2.32 -39.66 -8.78
C GLY A 39 3.33 -38.72 -8.12
N ARG A 40 4.07 -37.91 -8.89
CA ARG A 40 5.05 -36.96 -8.37
C ARG A 40 4.47 -35.56 -8.27
N ALA A 41 4.80 -34.88 -7.18
CA ALA A 41 4.48 -33.47 -6.93
C ALA A 41 5.77 -32.65 -6.86
N HIS A 42 5.66 -31.39 -7.26
CA HIS A 42 6.76 -30.43 -7.22
C HIS A 42 6.26 -29.08 -6.71
N CYS A 43 7.11 -28.37 -5.98
CA CYS A 43 6.80 -27.04 -5.47
C CYS A 43 7.41 -26.00 -6.39
N ALA A 44 6.57 -25.21 -7.05
CA ALA A 44 6.99 -24.15 -7.96
C ALA A 44 6.52 -22.78 -7.45
N CYS A 45 7.31 -21.74 -7.72
CA CYS A 45 6.87 -20.37 -7.43
C CYS A 45 5.77 -19.93 -8.41
N PRO A 46 4.80 -19.11 -7.96
CA PRO A 46 3.79 -18.54 -8.87
C PRO A 46 4.45 -17.77 -10.02
N ALA A 47 4.30 -18.28 -11.24
CA ALA A 47 4.91 -17.66 -12.42
C ALA A 47 4.16 -16.37 -12.81
N ARG A 48 2.83 -16.41 -12.74
CA ARG A 48 1.92 -15.33 -13.13
C ARG A 48 1.07 -14.91 -11.95
N CYS A 49 0.86 -13.60 -11.83
CA CYS A 49 -0.03 -13.01 -10.84
C CYS A 49 -1.07 -12.13 -11.52
N PRO A 50 -2.30 -12.05 -10.97
CA PRO A 50 -3.30 -11.14 -11.48
C PRO A 50 -2.84 -9.68 -11.32
N ALA A 51 -3.22 -8.84 -12.28
CA ALA A 51 -2.90 -7.41 -12.27
C ALA A 51 -3.80 -6.59 -11.31
N THR A 52 -4.75 -7.24 -10.63
CA THR A 52 -5.63 -6.61 -9.65
C THR A 52 -4.81 -5.96 -8.52
N ALA A 53 -5.09 -4.69 -8.26
CA ALA A 53 -4.47 -3.94 -7.17
C ALA A 53 -5.27 -4.17 -5.89
N ALA A 54 -4.69 -4.90 -4.94
CA ALA A 54 -5.23 -5.17 -3.63
C ALA A 54 -4.04 -5.18 -2.65
N PRO A 55 -3.49 -3.99 -2.32
CA PRO A 55 -2.20 -3.88 -1.66
C PRO A 55 -2.20 -4.59 -0.31
N VAL A 56 -1.08 -5.20 0.04
CA VAL A 56 -0.86 -5.88 1.33
C VAL A 56 0.48 -5.50 1.94
N CYS A 57 0.53 -5.35 3.25
CA CYS A 57 1.75 -5.15 3.98
C CYS A 57 2.30 -6.50 4.44
N SER A 58 3.54 -6.81 4.08
CA SER A 58 4.22 -8.01 4.57
C SER A 58 4.73 -7.84 6.00
N THR A 59 4.98 -8.96 6.68
CA THR A 59 5.70 -8.99 7.96
C THR A 59 7.11 -8.40 7.89
N GLY A 60 7.71 -8.35 6.69
CA GLY A 60 8.99 -7.71 6.41
C GLY A 60 8.91 -6.19 6.20
N GLY A 61 7.76 -5.56 6.43
CA GLY A 61 7.59 -4.10 6.30
C GLY A 61 7.57 -3.60 4.85
N ARG A 62 7.38 -4.49 3.87
CA ARG A 62 7.27 -4.14 2.45
C ARG A 62 5.84 -4.28 1.96
N THR A 63 5.38 -3.28 1.21
CA THR A 63 4.10 -3.32 0.50
C THR A 63 4.21 -4.17 -0.76
N HIS A 64 3.25 -5.06 -0.97
CA HIS A 64 3.10 -5.81 -2.22
C HIS A 64 1.77 -5.46 -2.88
N ARG A 65 1.74 -5.45 -4.22
CA ARG A 65 0.54 -5.08 -5.02
C ARG A 65 -0.68 -5.95 -4.72
N ASN A 66 -0.47 -7.23 -4.41
CA ASN A 66 -1.48 -8.18 -3.95
C ASN A 66 -0.84 -9.40 -3.28
N HIS A 67 -1.70 -10.28 -2.75
CA HIS A 67 -1.32 -11.55 -2.12
C HIS A 67 -0.45 -12.45 -3.01
N CYS A 68 -0.71 -12.49 -4.31
CA CYS A 68 0.09 -13.31 -5.23
C CYS A 68 1.53 -12.79 -5.33
N TYR A 69 1.71 -11.48 -5.51
CA TYR A 69 3.04 -10.88 -5.55
C TYR A 69 3.82 -11.07 -4.25
N LEU A 70 3.14 -11.06 -3.09
CA LEU A 70 3.77 -11.39 -1.80
C LEU A 70 4.28 -12.84 -1.79
N ARG A 71 3.45 -13.81 -2.19
CA ARG A 71 3.84 -15.23 -2.23
C ARG A 71 4.94 -15.51 -3.25
N LYS A 72 4.88 -14.86 -4.40
CA LYS A 72 5.92 -14.95 -5.44
C LYS A 72 7.27 -14.49 -4.91
N GLU A 73 7.32 -13.31 -4.31
CA GLU A 73 8.56 -12.79 -3.72
C GLU A 73 9.05 -13.68 -2.56
N ALA A 74 8.15 -14.13 -1.70
CA ALA A 74 8.47 -15.06 -0.61
C ALA A 74 9.14 -16.33 -1.15
N CYS A 75 8.60 -16.89 -2.23
CA CYS A 75 9.07 -18.13 -2.83
C CYS A 75 10.43 -17.95 -3.52
N GLU A 76 10.55 -16.95 -4.37
CA GLU A 76 11.77 -16.66 -5.14
C GLU A 76 12.95 -16.34 -4.22
N ARG A 77 12.69 -15.60 -3.13
CA ARG A 77 13.71 -15.19 -2.16
C ARG A 77 13.87 -16.16 -0.99
N ARG A 78 13.06 -17.23 -0.92
CA ARG A 78 13.01 -18.20 0.20
C ARG A 78 12.83 -17.53 1.57
N LEU A 79 11.94 -16.54 1.62
CA LEU A 79 11.62 -15.77 2.83
C LEU A 79 10.28 -16.21 3.42
N ASN A 80 10.20 -16.26 4.74
CA ASN A 80 8.94 -16.52 5.47
C ASN A 80 8.10 -15.23 5.56
N LEU A 81 7.74 -14.65 4.42
CA LEU A 81 6.86 -13.48 4.37
C LEU A 81 5.41 -13.92 4.59
N ARG A 82 4.73 -13.21 5.48
CA ARG A 82 3.29 -13.36 5.72
C ARG A 82 2.65 -11.98 5.57
N VAL A 83 1.35 -11.96 5.35
CA VAL A 83 0.59 -10.70 5.42
C VAL A 83 0.53 -10.26 6.88
N LYS A 84 1.00 -9.05 7.16
CA LYS A 84 0.86 -8.38 8.45
C LYS A 84 -0.52 -7.73 8.56
N HIS A 85 -0.93 -7.00 7.52
CA HIS A 85 -2.27 -6.44 7.37
C HIS A 85 -2.58 -6.17 5.88
N GLU A 86 -3.87 -6.06 5.56
CA GLU A 86 -4.34 -5.59 4.26
C GLU A 86 -4.05 -4.08 4.11
N GLY A 87 -3.89 -3.61 2.88
CA GLY A 87 -3.44 -2.24 2.57
C GLY A 87 -1.93 -2.10 2.46
N GLU A 88 -1.48 -0.92 2.08
CA GLU A 88 -0.04 -0.61 2.01
C GLU A 88 0.58 -0.57 3.40
N CYS A 89 1.84 -0.99 3.54
CA CYS A 89 2.58 -0.70 4.76
C CYS A 89 2.55 0.82 5.00
N GLY A 90 2.19 1.21 6.22
CA GLY A 90 2.32 2.60 6.62
C GLY A 90 3.73 3.07 6.29
N LEU A 91 3.86 4.28 5.76
CA LEU A 91 5.15 4.89 5.60
C LEU A 91 5.83 4.88 6.98
N ASP A 92 6.83 4.02 7.15
CA ASP A 92 7.93 4.26 8.09
C ASP A 92 8.76 5.43 7.55
N LEU A 93 8.07 6.54 7.27
CA LEU A 93 8.59 7.85 7.56
C LEU A 93 8.97 7.77 9.05
N LYS A 94 10.22 7.36 9.30
CA LYS A 94 11.04 7.97 10.33
C LYS A 94 11.22 9.44 9.98
N LEU A 95 10.11 10.15 9.74
CA LEU A 95 10.06 11.54 10.07
C LEU A 95 10.38 11.54 11.56
N PRO A 96 11.45 12.24 11.99
CA PRO A 96 11.53 12.57 13.41
C PRO A 96 10.17 13.14 13.79
N SER A 97 9.70 12.86 15.00
CA SER A 97 8.40 13.25 15.55
C SER A 97 8.04 14.74 15.39
N ARG A 98 8.96 15.55 14.84
CA ARG A 98 8.85 16.98 14.53
C ARG A 98 8.21 17.33 13.18
N LEU A 99 7.91 16.37 12.29
CA LEU A 99 7.28 16.66 10.99
C LEU A 99 5.91 15.96 10.79
N ARG A 100 5.22 15.63 11.88
CA ARG A 100 3.81 15.17 11.88
C ARG A 100 2.82 16.31 12.15
N SER A 101 3.21 17.56 11.88
CA SER A 101 2.28 18.68 11.85
C SER A 101 2.56 19.54 10.64
N SER A 102 1.84 19.30 9.56
CA SER A 102 1.46 20.34 8.60
C SER A 102 0.51 21.34 9.28
N ALA A 103 1.03 22.02 10.29
CA ALA A 103 0.41 23.14 10.98
C ALA A 103 1.54 24.10 11.39
N GLY A 104 2.16 24.76 10.41
CA GLY A 104 2.53 26.17 10.62
C GLY A 104 1.23 26.94 10.78
N TRP A 105 1.11 28.03 11.53
CA TRP A 105 2.09 29.07 11.83
C TRP A 105 1.59 29.74 13.12
N GLY A 106 2.39 29.77 14.19
CA GLY A 106 1.89 30.39 15.43
C GLY A 106 2.91 30.88 16.42
N ARG A 107 4.16 30.36 16.42
CA ARG A 107 5.14 30.73 17.45
C ARG A 107 6.59 30.73 16.97
N LEU A 108 6.84 31.00 15.69
CA LEU A 108 8.17 31.41 15.24
C LEU A 108 8.14 32.93 15.04
N THR A 109 8.35 33.58 16.18
CA THR A 109 9.08 34.84 16.38
C THR A 109 8.63 36.05 15.58
N ASN A 110 8.10 37.05 16.29
CA ASN A 110 8.10 38.46 15.85
C ASN A 110 9.48 38.94 15.35
N ILE A 111 10.57 38.23 15.68
CA ILE A 111 11.93 38.50 15.23
C ILE A 111 12.27 37.80 13.88
N VAL A 112 11.72 36.62 13.55
CA VAL A 112 12.05 35.91 12.28
C VAL A 112 11.05 36.23 11.16
N ILE A 113 9.83 36.72 11.48
CA ILE A 113 8.88 37.22 10.46
C ILE A 113 9.46 38.43 9.72
N ASN A 114 10.12 39.37 10.42
CA ASN A 114 10.73 40.57 9.82
C ASN A 114 12.03 40.28 9.03
N THR A 115 12.65 39.12 9.20
CA THR A 115 13.82 38.70 8.40
C THR A 115 13.45 37.74 7.26
N ILE A 116 12.30 37.07 7.33
CA ILE A 116 11.76 36.28 6.21
C ILE A 116 11.11 37.18 5.14
N THR A 117 10.62 38.38 5.50
CA THR A 117 10.07 39.34 4.53
C THR A 117 11.06 39.79 3.47
N THR A 118 12.36 39.87 3.76
CA THR A 118 13.39 40.28 2.76
C THR A 118 13.82 39.14 1.84
N VAL A 119 13.57 37.87 2.19
CA VAL A 119 13.82 36.73 1.28
C VAL A 119 12.56 36.39 0.45
N ARG A 120 11.39 36.81 0.92
CA ARG A 120 10.11 36.71 0.20
C ARG A 120 9.94 37.78 -0.90
N ASP A 121 11.01 38.47 -1.29
CA ASP A 121 11.02 39.44 -2.42
C ASP A 121 11.38 38.84 -3.78
N ARG A 122 11.58 37.52 -3.92
CA ARG A 122 11.77 36.89 -5.26
C ARG A 122 10.70 35.92 -5.73
N CYS A 123 9.73 35.56 -4.89
CA CYS A 123 8.69 34.60 -5.28
C CYS A 123 7.25 35.11 -5.07
N LEU A 124 7.06 36.40 -4.82
CA LEU A 124 5.72 37.02 -4.73
C LEU A 124 5.19 37.53 -6.09
N ASN A 125 5.84 37.21 -7.21
CA ASN A 125 5.40 37.64 -8.55
C ASN A 125 4.33 36.73 -9.19
N VAL A 126 3.80 35.74 -8.48
CA VAL A 126 2.69 34.90 -9.00
C VAL A 126 1.37 35.13 -8.25
N PHE A 127 1.40 35.73 -7.06
CA PHE A 127 0.18 36.03 -6.29
C PHE A 127 -0.45 37.40 -6.64
N LEU A 128 0.21 38.17 -7.50
CA LEU A 128 -0.20 39.51 -7.95
C LEU A 128 -1.13 39.53 -9.18
N GLU A 129 -1.67 38.40 -9.64
CA GLU A 129 -2.71 38.42 -10.69
C GLU A 129 -4.14 38.24 -10.16
N VAL A 130 -4.35 37.64 -8.99
CA VAL A 130 -5.72 37.46 -8.45
C VAL A 130 -6.07 38.50 -7.38
N ARG A 131 -5.07 39.04 -6.66
CA ARG A 131 -5.30 40.11 -5.66
C ARG A 131 -5.37 41.52 -6.26
N ASN A 132 -5.12 41.67 -7.57
CA ASN A 132 -5.35 42.91 -8.33
C ASN A 132 -6.79 43.01 -8.88
N PHE A 133 -7.58 41.94 -8.79
CA PHE A 133 -8.96 41.88 -9.28
C PHE A 133 -10.00 42.35 -8.24
N TRP A 134 -9.67 42.23 -6.94
CA TRP A 134 -10.50 42.76 -5.84
C TRP A 134 -10.03 44.12 -5.30
N TYR A 135 -8.82 44.58 -5.67
CA TYR A 135 -8.31 45.90 -5.30
C TYR A 135 -8.73 47.01 -6.28
N ASN A 136 -9.32 46.67 -7.43
CA ASN A 136 -9.75 47.63 -8.48
C ASN A 136 -11.28 47.83 -8.60
N LEU A 137 -12.11 47.22 -7.75
CA LEU A 137 -13.58 47.42 -7.78
C LEU A 137 -14.19 47.98 -6.48
N GLY A 138 -13.38 48.26 -5.45
CA GLY A 138 -13.86 48.79 -4.16
C GLY A 138 -13.39 50.20 -3.82
N GLN A 139 -12.87 50.96 -4.80
CA GLN A 139 -12.22 52.26 -4.60
C GLN A 139 -13.18 53.47 -4.64
N THR A 140 -14.46 53.33 -4.26
CA THR A 140 -15.44 54.44 -4.33
C THR A 140 -16.31 54.64 -3.08
N TRP A 141 -15.96 54.09 -1.92
CA TRP A 141 -16.69 54.34 -0.66
C TRP A 141 -15.86 55.04 0.43
N TYR A 142 -14.85 55.79 -0.02
CA TYR A 142 -14.14 56.77 0.80
C TYR A 142 -14.48 58.20 0.35
N PHE A 143 -15.75 58.48 -0.01
CA PHE A 143 -16.26 59.84 -0.19
C PHE A 143 -17.79 59.82 0.05
N LEU A 144 -18.23 60.58 1.07
CA LEU A 144 -19.61 60.95 1.43
C LEU A 144 -20.45 59.90 2.20
N VAL A 145 -20.37 59.93 3.54
CA VAL A 145 -21.37 60.41 4.52
C VAL A 145 -20.82 60.19 5.93
#